data_AF-F4S0H1-F1
#
_entry.id   AF-F4S0H1-F1
#
_cell.length_a   1.000
_cell.length_b   1.000
_cell.length_c   1.000
_cell.angle_alpha   90.00
_cell.angle_beta   90.00
_cell.angle_gamma   90.00
#
_symmetry.space_group_name_H-M   'P 1'
#
loop_
_entity.id
_entity.type
_entity.pdbx_description
1 polymer ?
#
loop_
_entity_poly.entity_id
_entity_poly.type
_entity_poly.pdbx_seq_one_letter_code
_entity_poly.pdbx_strand_id
1 'polypeptide(L)'
;MHLGWGLSDGEGLERIWSALSPLVSPNRYATKQHQLISLNLKAMHRNEILRRNAVRSTVSKLATAERTYDTAFNTLTRLEAERSVYTIGYFSDQWARQKQCQLAAMADGGVKKLEEVLSNLLDLEDKLKHAHNKLKRIRRKRRRHQTKTEREAILNLPSSIVALEVAIEEVTEELADPELQNLRIATGTSHDTICTHGIC
;
A
#
# COMPACT_ATOMS: atom_id res chain seq x y z
N MET A 1 -19.85 -4.58 -21.77
CA MET A 1 -18.82 -5.16 -20.89
C MET A 1 -17.59 -5.41 -21.75
N HIS A 2 -16.60 -4.51 -21.74
CA HIS A 2 -15.44 -4.60 -22.64
C HIS A 2 -14.31 -5.41 -21.97
N LEU A 3 -14.09 -6.61 -22.51
CA LEU A 3 -12.99 -7.50 -22.13
C LEU A 3 -11.66 -6.83 -22.49
N GLY A 4 -10.84 -6.47 -21.50
CA GLY A 4 -9.44 -6.10 -21.72
C GLY A 4 -8.99 -4.73 -21.19
N TRP A 5 -9.89 -3.89 -20.68
CA TRP A 5 -9.53 -2.61 -20.06
C TRP A 5 -10.28 -2.48 -18.73
N GLY A 6 -9.61 -2.78 -17.62
CA GLY A 6 -10.11 -2.41 -16.29
C GLY A 6 -10.43 -3.58 -15.35
N LEU A 7 -9.40 -4.15 -14.75
CA LEU A 7 -9.43 -4.67 -13.37
C LEU A 7 -8.34 -3.99 -12.50
N SER A 8 -7.62 -3.01 -13.04
CA SER A 8 -6.55 -2.26 -12.38
C SER A 8 -7.06 -0.83 -12.23
N ASP A 9 -7.46 -0.47 -11.01
CA ASP A 9 -7.20 0.78 -10.24
C ASP A 9 -6.90 2.14 -10.95
N GLY A 10 -7.07 2.29 -12.26
CA GLY A 10 -6.69 3.49 -13.01
C GLY A 10 -5.22 3.54 -13.42
N GLU A 11 -4.33 2.75 -12.80
CA GLU A 11 -2.88 2.81 -13.04
C GLU A 11 -2.48 2.42 -14.48
N GLY A 12 -3.26 1.58 -15.14
CA GLY A 12 -2.97 1.12 -16.51
C GLY A 12 -2.90 2.28 -17.52
N LEU A 13 -3.80 3.26 -17.39
CA LEU A 13 -3.85 4.42 -18.28
C LEU A 13 -2.69 5.38 -18.00
N GLU A 14 -2.39 5.64 -16.73
CA GLU A 14 -1.25 6.47 -16.32
C GLU A 14 0.09 5.89 -16.78
N ARG A 15 0.23 4.56 -16.72
CA ARG A 15 1.43 3.85 -17.20
C ARG A 15 1.61 3.93 -18.71
N ILE A 16 0.53 3.95 -19.49
CA ILE A 16 0.58 4.15 -20.95
C ILE A 16 0.92 5.61 -21.24
N TRP A 17 0.25 6.56 -20.58
CA TRP A 17 0.53 7.99 -20.73
C TRP A 17 1.97 8.36 -20.36
N SER A 18 2.48 7.86 -19.25
CA SER A 18 3.88 8.04 -18.83
C SER A 18 4.86 7.53 -19.90
N ALA A 19 4.57 6.39 -20.53
CA ALA A 19 5.41 5.83 -21.58
C ALA A 19 5.38 6.64 -22.90
N LEU A 20 4.27 7.32 -23.18
CA LEU A 20 4.07 8.15 -24.38
C LEU A 20 4.44 9.62 -24.18
N SER A 21 4.46 10.11 -22.93
CA SER A 21 4.76 11.50 -22.57
C SER A 21 6.06 12.04 -23.20
N PRO A 22 7.17 11.28 -23.28
CA PRO A 22 8.38 11.75 -23.95
C PRO A 22 8.22 12.06 -25.45
N LEU A 23 7.16 11.55 -26.10
CA LEU A 23 6.88 11.83 -27.51
C LEU A 23 6.14 13.15 -27.73
N VAL A 24 5.59 13.78 -26.69
CA VAL A 24 4.78 15.00 -26.84
C VAL A 24 5.60 16.16 -27.41
N SER A 25 6.82 16.38 -26.92
CA SER A 25 7.70 17.45 -27.41
C SER A 25 8.22 17.24 -28.84
N PRO A 26 8.76 16.07 -29.25
CA PRO A 26 9.20 15.87 -30.63
C PRO A 26 8.03 15.81 -31.62
N ASN A 27 6.87 15.24 -31.23
CA ASN A 27 5.72 15.15 -32.12
C ASN A 27 5.08 16.52 -32.40
N ARG A 28 5.27 17.52 -31.53
CA ARG A 28 4.72 18.88 -31.72
C ARG A 28 5.14 19.53 -33.03
N TYR A 29 6.34 19.19 -33.53
CA TYR A 29 6.91 19.77 -34.74
C TYR A 29 6.98 18.78 -35.91
N ALA A 30 6.45 17.56 -35.74
CA ALA A 30 6.44 16.52 -36.76
C ALA A 30 5.18 16.58 -37.64
N THR A 31 5.26 16.06 -38.87
CA THR A 31 4.07 15.88 -39.70
C THR A 31 3.14 14.83 -39.09
N LYS A 32 1.84 14.91 -39.39
CA LYS A 32 0.84 13.97 -38.88
C LYS A 32 1.22 12.50 -39.10
N GLN A 33 1.81 12.20 -40.25
CA GLN A 33 2.26 10.84 -40.57
C GLN A 33 3.40 10.38 -39.63
N HIS A 34 4.38 11.24 -39.38
CA HIS A 34 5.47 10.93 -38.44
C HIS A 34 4.97 10.79 -37.00
N GLN A 35 4.00 11.60 -36.58
CA GLN A 35 3.37 11.49 -35.27
C GLN A 35 2.69 10.13 -35.07
N LEU A 36 1.92 9.66 -36.06
CA LEU A 36 1.24 8.36 -36.00
C LEU A 36 2.24 7.20 -35.96
N ILE A 37 3.28 7.27 -36.80
CA ILE A 37 4.32 6.23 -36.83
C ILE A 37 5.08 6.17 -35.50
N SER A 38 5.48 7.32 -34.93
CA SER A 38 6.22 7.35 -33.67
C SER A 38 5.41 6.80 -32.49
N LEU A 39 4.13 7.16 -32.41
CA LEU A 39 3.19 6.63 -31.43
C LEU A 39 3.02 5.11 -31.58
N ASN A 40 2.80 4.64 -32.82
CA ASN A 40 2.63 3.21 -33.09
C ASN A 40 3.86 2.39 -32.69
N LEU A 41 5.05 2.81 -33.10
CA LEU A 41 6.30 2.12 -32.76
C LEU A 41 6.52 2.06 -31.24
N LYS A 42 6.26 3.16 -30.52
CA LYS A 42 6.39 3.21 -29.06
C LYS A 42 5.36 2.32 -28.36
N ALA A 43 4.12 2.30 -28.84
CA ALA A 43 3.06 1.44 -28.33
C ALA A 43 3.39 -0.05 -28.57
N MET A 44 3.85 -0.41 -29.77
CA MET A 44 4.29 -1.78 -30.08
C MET A 44 5.43 -2.23 -29.19
N HIS A 45 6.47 -1.40 -29.04
CA HIS A 45 7.60 -1.69 -28.17
C HIS A 45 7.18 -1.86 -26.71
N ARG A 46 6.28 -1.00 -26.22
CA ARG A 46 5.74 -1.09 -24.85
C ARG A 46 4.96 -2.39 -24.66
N ASN A 47 4.10 -2.76 -25.61
CA ASN A 47 3.34 -4.02 -25.57
C ASN A 47 4.27 -5.23 -25.53
N GLU A 48 5.36 -5.20 -26.30
CA GLU A 48 6.35 -6.28 -26.29
C GLU A 48 7.04 -6.41 -24.93
N ILE A 49 7.45 -5.29 -24.32
CA ILE A 49 8.02 -5.27 -22.96
C ILE A 49 7.01 -5.79 -21.94
N LEU A 50 5.75 -5.36 -22.00
CA LEU A 50 4.72 -5.79 -21.07
C LEU A 50 4.47 -7.29 -21.16
N ARG A 51 4.41 -7.85 -22.38
CA ARG A 51 4.28 -9.31 -22.58
C ARG A 51 5.48 -10.05 -21.99
N ARG A 52 6.71 -9.61 -22.28
CA ARG A 52 7.93 -10.23 -21.72
C ARG A 52 7.94 -10.18 -20.18
N ASN A 53 7.57 -9.03 -19.60
CA ASN A 53 7.48 -8.88 -18.15
C ASN A 53 6.38 -9.75 -17.54
N ALA A 54 5.22 -9.86 -18.21
CA ALA A 54 4.13 -10.72 -17.76
C ALA A 54 4.59 -12.18 -17.72
N VAL A 55 5.20 -12.70 -18.80
CA VAL A 55 5.75 -14.06 -18.85
C VAL A 55 6.78 -14.28 -17.75
N ARG A 56 7.72 -13.34 -17.57
CA ARG A 56 8.73 -13.43 -16.50
C ARG A 56 8.09 -13.46 -15.11
N SER A 57 7.07 -12.61 -14.89
CA SER A 57 6.36 -12.56 -13.62
C SER A 57 5.57 -13.84 -13.36
N THR A 58 4.87 -14.38 -14.36
CA THR A 58 4.12 -15.64 -14.22
C THR A 58 5.04 -16.82 -13.97
N VAL A 59 6.18 -16.90 -14.65
CA VAL A 59 7.18 -17.95 -14.41
C VAL A 59 7.75 -17.85 -13.00
N SER A 60 8.11 -16.63 -12.55
CA SER A 60 8.60 -16.43 -11.19
C SER A 60 7.53 -16.79 -10.14
N LYS A 61 6.28 -16.40 -10.37
CA LYS A 61 5.17 -16.70 -9.46
C LYS A 61 4.89 -18.21 -9.41
N LEU A 62 4.97 -18.89 -10.55
CA LEU A 62 4.85 -20.34 -10.61
C LEU A 62 5.95 -21.02 -9.79
N ALA A 63 7.21 -20.63 -10.01
CA ALA A 63 8.33 -21.18 -9.24
C ALA A 63 8.20 -20.92 -7.73
N THR A 64 7.69 -19.75 -7.33
CA THR A 64 7.37 -19.47 -5.92
C THR A 64 6.24 -20.37 -5.43
N ALA A 65 5.15 -20.52 -6.19
CA ALA A 65 4.02 -21.35 -5.81
C ALA A 65 4.41 -22.83 -5.66
N GLU A 66 5.24 -23.36 -6.57
CA GLU A 66 5.79 -24.72 -6.49
C GLU A 66 6.62 -24.91 -5.22
N ARG A 67 7.55 -23.99 -4.94
CA ARG A 67 8.36 -24.04 -3.69
C ARG A 67 7.48 -23.99 -2.45
N THR A 68 6.49 -23.09 -2.42
CA THR A 68 5.57 -22.97 -1.29
C THR A 68 4.71 -24.22 -1.12
N TYR A 69 4.30 -24.84 -2.22
CA TYR A 69 3.58 -26.11 -2.19
C TYR A 69 4.46 -27.22 -1.62
N ASP A 70 5.69 -27.37 -2.13
CA ASP A 70 6.61 -28.41 -1.66
C ASP A 70 6.96 -28.23 -0.18
N THR A 71 7.21 -27.00 0.28
CA THR A 71 7.49 -26.74 1.69
C THR A 71 6.28 -27.05 2.56
N ALA A 72 5.08 -26.58 2.18
CA ALA A 72 3.85 -26.85 2.92
C ALA A 72 3.50 -28.35 2.94
N PHE A 73 3.67 -29.05 1.82
CA PHE A 73 3.42 -30.48 1.73
C PHE A 73 4.36 -31.27 2.65
N ASN A 74 5.66 -30.95 2.62
CA ASN A 74 6.65 -31.60 3.47
C ASN A 74 6.41 -31.31 4.95
N THR A 75 6.00 -30.09 5.32
CA THR A 75 5.70 -29.76 6.72
C THR A 75 4.46 -30.49 7.22
N LEU A 76 3.39 -30.55 6.42
CA LEU A 76 2.17 -31.29 6.79
C LEU A 76 2.43 -32.78 6.93
N THR A 77 3.16 -33.37 5.99
CA THR A 77 3.55 -34.79 6.03
C THR A 77 4.38 -35.10 7.29
N ARG A 78 5.31 -34.20 7.66
CA ARG A 78 6.08 -34.33 8.89
C ARG A 78 5.19 -34.28 10.14
N LEU A 79 4.26 -33.34 10.20
CA LEU A 79 3.36 -33.18 11.35
C LEU A 79 2.41 -34.38 11.52
N GLU A 80 1.91 -34.94 10.42
CA GLU A 80 1.11 -36.16 10.42
C GLU A 80 1.93 -37.37 10.92
N ALA A 81 3.21 -37.46 10.53
CA ALA A 81 4.11 -38.51 11.02
C ALA A 81 4.48 -38.36 12.51
N GLU A 82 4.58 -37.12 13.02
CA GLU A 82 4.92 -36.85 14.43
C GLU A 82 3.77 -37.14 15.39
N ARG A 83 2.51 -36.92 14.98
CA ARG A 83 1.32 -37.18 15.82
C ARG A 83 0.16 -37.72 15.00
N SER A 84 -0.32 -38.90 15.37
CA SER A 84 -1.49 -39.55 14.74
C SER A 84 -2.81 -38.78 14.85
N VAL A 85 -2.88 -37.75 15.70
CA VAL A 85 -4.05 -36.87 15.86
C VAL A 85 -4.13 -35.84 14.72
N TYR A 86 -3.01 -35.52 14.07
CA TYR A 86 -2.95 -34.54 12.99
C TYR A 86 -3.17 -35.22 11.64
N THR A 87 -4.43 -35.44 11.30
CA THR A 87 -4.84 -35.94 9.98
C THR A 87 -5.00 -34.78 8.98
N ILE A 88 -4.88 -35.07 7.69
CA ILE A 88 -5.21 -34.13 6.60
C ILE A 88 -6.59 -33.45 6.80
N GLY A 89 -7.60 -34.20 7.28
CA GLY A 89 -8.92 -33.66 7.58
C GLY A 89 -8.90 -32.57 8.65
N TYR A 90 -8.14 -32.77 9.73
CA TYR A 90 -7.95 -31.77 10.78
C TYR A 90 -7.33 -30.48 10.24
N PHE A 91 -6.30 -30.58 9.40
CA PHE A 91 -5.67 -29.40 8.79
C PHE A 91 -6.61 -28.65 7.85
N SER A 92 -7.42 -29.39 7.08
CA SER A 92 -8.45 -28.80 6.21
C SER A 92 -9.49 -28.00 7.00
N ASP A 93 -9.96 -28.56 8.13
CA ASP A 93 -10.95 -27.91 8.99
C ASP A 93 -10.36 -26.68 9.69
N GLN A 94 -9.12 -26.77 10.18
CA GLN A 94 -8.41 -25.62 10.75
C GLN A 94 -8.21 -24.50 9.73
N TRP A 95 -7.84 -24.83 8.48
CA TRP A 95 -7.70 -23.85 7.41
C TRP A 95 -9.04 -23.20 7.04
N ALA A 96 -10.11 -23.98 6.98
CA ALA A 96 -11.45 -23.46 6.75
C ALA A 96 -11.88 -22.48 7.85
N ARG A 97 -11.65 -22.83 9.12
CA ARG A 97 -11.92 -21.97 10.27
C ARG A 97 -11.11 -20.68 10.21
N GLN A 98 -9.81 -20.76 9.90
CA GLN A 98 -8.94 -19.58 9.77
C GLN A 98 -9.43 -18.63 8.68
N LYS A 99 -9.75 -19.15 7.49
CA LYS A 99 -10.32 -18.33 6.40
C LYS A 99 -11.62 -17.66 6.81
N GLN A 100 -12.50 -18.38 7.51
CA GLN A 100 -13.77 -17.83 7.98
C GLN A 100 -13.56 -16.68 8.98
N CYS A 101 -12.64 -16.83 9.93
CA CYS A 101 -12.28 -15.76 10.86
C CYS A 101 -11.69 -14.54 10.13
N GLN A 102 -10.82 -14.75 9.14
CA GLN A 102 -10.24 -13.66 8.35
C GLN A 102 -11.30 -12.92 7.53
N LEU A 103 -12.22 -13.66 6.88
CA LEU A 103 -13.33 -13.06 6.14
C LEU A 103 -14.26 -12.27 7.06
N ALA A 104 -14.56 -12.78 8.25
CA ALA A 104 -15.36 -12.08 9.24
C ALA A 104 -14.67 -10.78 9.70
N ALA A 105 -13.36 -10.83 9.99
CA ALA A 105 -12.57 -9.66 10.37
C ALA A 105 -12.49 -8.60 9.26
N MET A 106 -12.43 -9.02 7.99
CA MET A 106 -12.49 -8.12 6.84
C MET A 106 -13.90 -7.53 6.63
N ALA A 107 -14.95 -8.31 6.93
CA ALA A 107 -16.34 -7.88 6.79
C ALA A 107 -16.79 -6.92 7.90
N ASP A 108 -16.21 -7.02 9.10
CA ASP A 108 -16.57 -6.23 10.28
C ASP A 108 -16.18 -4.74 10.19
N GLY A 109 -15.66 -4.30 9.04
CA GLY A 109 -15.32 -2.89 8.81
C GLY A 109 -14.10 -2.40 9.59
N GLY A 110 -13.49 -3.24 10.45
CA GLY A 110 -12.28 -2.91 11.20
C GLY A 110 -11.10 -2.51 10.30
N VAL A 111 -10.96 -3.12 9.12
CA VAL A 111 -9.97 -2.70 8.11
C VAL A 111 -10.26 -1.30 7.58
N LYS A 112 -11.53 -0.97 7.32
CA LYS A 112 -11.92 0.39 6.87
C LYS A 112 -11.70 1.42 7.97
N LYS A 113 -12.05 1.09 9.22
CA LYS A 113 -11.77 1.92 10.39
C LYS A 113 -10.26 2.16 10.54
N LEU A 114 -9.45 1.11 10.39
CA LEU A 114 -7.99 1.23 10.42
C LEU A 114 -7.46 2.12 9.28
N GLU A 115 -7.97 1.96 8.05
CA GLU A 115 -7.62 2.81 6.91
C GLU A 115 -7.98 4.28 7.16
N GLU A 116 -9.15 4.56 7.71
CA GLU A 116 -9.58 5.92 8.08
C GLU A 116 -8.66 6.54 9.14
N VAL A 117 -8.32 5.78 10.19
CA VAL A 117 -7.43 6.24 11.26
C VAL A 117 -6.01 6.50 10.73
N LEU A 118 -5.47 5.63 9.87
CA LEU A 118 -4.17 5.84 9.23
C LEU A 118 -4.18 7.04 8.28
N SER A 119 -5.26 7.24 7.52
CA SER A 119 -5.42 8.43 6.66
C SER A 119 -5.42 9.72 7.48
N ASN A 120 -6.15 9.73 8.61
CA ASN A 120 -6.18 10.87 9.51
C ASN A 120 -4.79 11.18 10.10
N LEU A 121 -4.03 10.16 10.47
CA LEU A 121 -2.67 10.32 10.99
C LEU A 121 -1.72 10.91 9.94
N LEU A 122 -1.78 10.43 8.70
CA LEU A 122 -0.98 10.99 7.59
C LEU A 122 -1.32 12.46 7.33
N ASP A 123 -2.61 12.82 7.33
CA ASP A 123 -3.05 14.21 7.18
C ASP A 123 -2.54 15.11 8.31
N LEU A 124 -2.54 14.62 9.55
CA LEU A 124 -1.99 15.35 10.70
C LEU A 124 -0.47 15.51 10.60
N GLU A 125 0.24 14.47 10.17
CA GLU A 125 1.69 14.51 9.94
C GLU A 125 2.06 15.54 8.86
N ASP A 126 1.32 15.57 7.75
CA ASP A 126 1.52 16.55 6.68
C ASP A 126 1.21 17.97 7.15
N LYS A 127 0.14 18.18 7.91
CA LYS A 127 -0.16 19.48 8.55
C LYS A 127 0.97 19.93 9.48
N LEU A 128 1.55 19.01 10.27
CA LEU A 128 2.67 19.29 11.16
C LEU A 128 3.93 19.67 10.36
N LYS A 129 4.30 18.86 9.35
CA LYS A 129 5.41 19.15 8.44
C LYS A 129 5.24 20.51 7.77
N HIS A 130 4.04 20.84 7.30
CA HIS A 130 3.74 22.14 6.71
C HIS A 130 3.88 23.29 7.72
N ALA A 131 3.36 23.15 8.94
CA ALA A 131 3.48 24.16 9.99
C ALA A 131 4.95 24.40 10.36
N HIS A 132 5.73 23.34 10.52
CA HIS A 132 7.16 23.42 10.82
C HIS A 132 7.96 24.09 9.69
N ASN A 133 7.71 23.70 8.43
CA ASN A 133 8.33 24.30 7.25
C ASN A 133 7.96 25.78 7.10
N LYS A 134 6.70 26.14 7.36
CA LYS A 134 6.22 27.54 7.34
C LYS A 134 6.93 28.38 8.41
N LEU A 135 7.04 27.86 9.64
CA LEU A 135 7.74 28.54 10.73
C LEU A 135 9.24 28.73 10.41
N LYS A 136 9.90 27.68 9.89
CA LYS A 136 11.30 27.73 9.44
C LYS A 136 11.51 28.76 8.34
N ARG A 137 10.60 28.86 7.37
CA ARG A 137 10.66 29.86 6.29
C ARG A 137 10.53 31.28 6.82
N ILE A 138 9.60 31.54 7.74
CA ILE A 138 9.41 32.89 8.31
C ILE A 138 10.58 33.29 9.20
N ARG A 139 11.11 32.36 10.01
CA ARG A 139 12.29 32.59 10.86
C ARG A 139 13.56 32.92 10.06
N ARG A 140 13.68 32.38 8.83
CA ARG A 140 14.80 32.71 7.92
C ARG A 140 14.72 34.12 7.33
N LYS A 141 13.53 34.73 7.24
CA LYS A 141 13.38 36.10 6.75
C LYS A 141 13.86 37.10 7.82
N ARG A 142 14.60 38.12 7.41
CA ARG A 142 14.94 39.24 8.31
C ARG A 142 13.65 39.90 8.78
N ARG A 143 13.56 40.23 10.08
CA ARG A 143 12.38 40.82 10.74
C ARG A 143 11.78 42.04 10.00
N ARG A 144 12.64 42.84 9.34
CA ARG A 144 12.24 44.01 8.55
C ARG A 144 11.48 43.67 7.26
N HIS A 145 11.63 42.46 6.72
CA HIS A 145 10.95 41.98 5.51
C HIS A 145 9.73 41.07 5.80
N GLN A 146 9.36 40.89 7.06
CA GLN A 146 8.18 40.11 7.44
C GLN A 146 6.92 40.96 7.31
N THR A 147 5.91 40.41 6.66
CA THR A 147 4.56 41.00 6.61
C THR A 147 3.89 40.94 7.98
N LYS A 148 2.85 41.75 8.19
CA LYS A 148 2.04 41.71 9.41
C LYS A 148 1.48 40.29 9.68
N THR A 149 0.99 39.63 8.63
CA THR A 149 0.47 38.26 8.66
C THR A 149 1.54 37.22 9.01
N GLU A 150 2.79 37.41 8.59
CA GLU A 150 3.90 36.53 8.97
C GLU A 150 4.29 36.68 10.44
N ARG A 151 4.20 37.89 10.99
CA ARG A 151 4.47 38.15 12.41
C ARG A 151 3.40 37.52 13.31
N GLU A 152 2.14 37.65 12.94
CA GLU A 152 1.02 36.98 13.63
C GLU A 152 1.16 35.45 13.53
N ALA A 153 1.56 34.93 12.37
CA ALA A 153 1.80 33.50 12.20
C ALA A 153 2.94 32.99 13.10
N ILE A 154 4.02 33.74 13.34
CA ILE A 154 5.11 33.32 14.26
C ILE A 154 4.62 33.12 15.69
N LEU A 155 3.62 33.90 16.13
CA LEU A 155 3.05 33.80 17.47
C LEU A 155 2.12 32.59 17.60
N ASN A 156 1.35 32.29 16.56
CA ASN A 156 0.29 31.28 16.60
C ASN A 156 0.75 29.88 16.12
N LEU A 157 1.75 29.80 15.23
CA LEU A 157 2.27 28.54 14.68
C LEU A 157 2.83 27.59 15.74
N PRO A 158 3.60 28.05 16.76
CA PRO A 158 4.07 27.17 17.82
C PRO A 158 2.92 26.49 18.58
N SER A 159 1.87 27.24 18.94
CA SER A 159 0.69 26.68 19.58
C SER A 159 -0.06 25.69 18.68
N SER A 160 -0.15 25.99 17.38
CA SER A 160 -0.72 25.06 16.39
C SER A 160 0.11 23.79 16.20
N ILE A 161 1.45 23.86 16.32
CA ILE A 161 2.33 22.68 16.23
C ILE A 161 2.09 21.78 17.44
N VAL A 162 2.07 22.35 18.65
CA VAL A 162 1.76 21.60 19.88
C VAL A 162 0.38 20.96 19.80
N ALA A 163 -0.63 21.67 19.28
CA ALA A 163 -1.96 21.09 19.08
C ALA A 163 -1.98 19.92 18.08
N LEU A 164 -1.17 19.99 17.01
CA LEU A 164 -1.03 18.89 16.05
C LEU A 164 -0.26 17.70 16.65
N GLU A 165 0.77 17.95 17.46
CA GLU A 165 1.51 16.91 18.17
C GLU A 165 0.61 16.16 19.16
N VAL A 166 -0.21 16.88 19.93
CA VAL A 166 -1.20 16.28 20.86
C VAL A 166 -2.25 15.47 20.10
N ALA A 167 -2.76 15.98 18.98
CA ALA A 167 -3.75 15.24 18.16
C ALA A 167 -3.14 13.98 17.53
N ILE A 168 -1.85 14.00 17.15
CA ILE A 168 -1.15 12.80 16.70
C ILE A 168 -1.02 11.79 17.83
N GLU A 169 -0.67 12.26 19.04
CA GLU A 169 -0.54 11.39 20.22
C GLU A 169 -1.87 10.68 20.53
N GLU A 170 -2.99 11.41 20.54
CA GLU A 170 -4.34 10.87 20.72
C GLU A 170 -4.71 9.81 19.67
N VAL A 171 -4.44 10.08 18.39
CA VAL A 171 -4.70 9.11 17.30
C VAL A 171 -3.77 7.90 17.40
N THR A 172 -2.54 8.08 17.88
CA THR A 172 -1.62 6.94 18.10
C THR A 172 -2.03 6.07 19.29
N GLU A 173 -2.67 6.64 20.30
CA GLU A 173 -3.28 5.89 21.40
C GLU A 173 -4.49 5.08 20.92
N GLU A 174 -5.32 5.64 20.03
CA GLU A 174 -6.41 4.89 19.37
C GLU A 174 -5.86 3.72 18.54
N LEU A 175 -4.75 3.92 17.81
CA LEU A 175 -4.06 2.84 17.08
C LEU A 175 -3.42 1.79 17.98
N ALA A 176 -3.19 2.10 19.26
CA ALA A 176 -2.66 1.16 20.24
C ALA A 176 -3.74 0.23 20.81
N ASP A 177 -5.02 0.45 20.48
CA ASP A 177 -6.14 -0.41 20.88
C ASP A 177 -5.89 -1.88 20.48
N PRO A 178 -5.98 -2.83 21.42
CA PRO A 178 -5.80 -4.26 21.13
C PRO A 178 -6.67 -4.77 19.98
N GLU A 179 -7.85 -4.20 19.74
CA GLU A 179 -8.71 -4.61 18.61
C GLU A 179 -8.07 -4.28 17.25
N LEU A 180 -7.49 -3.09 17.10
CA LEU A 180 -6.81 -2.66 15.87
C LEU A 180 -5.45 -3.34 15.71
N GLN A 181 -4.73 -3.61 16.81
CA GLN A 181 -3.50 -4.42 16.76
C GLN A 181 -3.77 -5.85 16.29
N ASN A 182 -4.85 -6.48 16.75
CA ASN A 182 -5.23 -7.83 16.32
C ASN A 182 -5.58 -7.87 14.83
N LEU A 183 -6.23 -6.83 14.31
CA LEU A 183 -6.49 -6.68 12.87
C LEU A 183 -5.20 -6.44 12.07
N ARG A 184 -4.27 -5.62 12.58
CA ARG A 184 -2.94 -5.41 11.99
C ARG A 184 -2.11 -6.70 11.96
N ILE A 185 -2.15 -7.49 13.02
CA ILE A 185 -1.46 -8.79 13.09
C ILE A 185 -2.12 -9.75 12.10
N ALA A 186 -3.45 -9.85 12.08
CA ALA A 186 -4.19 -10.70 11.15
C ALA A 186 -3.96 -10.35 9.67
N THR A 187 -3.72 -9.08 9.34
CA THR A 187 -3.43 -8.60 7.99
C THR A 187 -1.93 -8.60 7.64
N GLY A 188 -1.05 -8.47 8.64
CA GLY A 188 0.41 -8.40 8.48
C GLY A 188 1.12 -9.76 8.54
N THR A 189 0.55 -10.79 9.16
CA THR A 189 1.14 -12.13 9.19
C THR A 189 0.81 -12.92 7.92
N SER A 190 1.33 -12.48 6.78
CA SER A 190 1.64 -13.39 5.65
C SER A 190 3.08 -13.92 5.72
N HIS A 191 3.81 -13.64 6.80
CA HIS A 191 5.11 -14.24 7.08
C HIS A 191 5.28 -14.35 8.62
N ASP A 192 5.38 -15.59 9.12
CA ASP A 192 6.07 -15.95 10.37
C ASP A 192 5.46 -15.73 11.76
N THR A 193 4.14 -15.88 11.98
CA THR A 193 3.71 -16.20 13.37
C THR A 193 2.41 -17.00 13.45
N ILE A 194 2.51 -18.31 13.25
CA ILE A 194 1.53 -19.26 13.79
C ILE A 194 2.32 -20.31 14.53
N CYS A 195 2.34 -20.21 15.87
CA CYS A 195 2.42 -21.30 16.86
C CYS A 195 2.85 -20.76 18.24
N THR A 196 2.13 -19.81 18.83
CA THR A 196 2.21 -19.56 20.28
C THR A 196 0.90 -19.00 20.79
N HIS A 197 -0.11 -19.84 20.96
CA HIS A 197 -0.90 -19.98 22.19
C HIS A 197 -2.05 -20.93 21.89
N GLY A 198 -2.11 -21.99 22.71
CA GLY A 198 -3.16 -22.98 22.62
C GLY A 198 -4.52 -22.44 23.08
N ILE A 199 -5.52 -23.26 22.78
CA ILE A 199 -6.89 -23.21 23.30
C ILE A 199 -7.74 -22.10 22.68
N CYS A 200 -8.51 -22.51 21.66
CA CYS A 200 -9.91 -22.16 21.43
C CYS A 200 -10.51 -23.14 20.42
#